data_AF-A0A7W1IJ18-F1
#
_entry.id   AF-A0A7W1IJ18-F1
#
_cell.length_a   1.000
_cell.length_b   1.000
_cell.length_c   1.000
_cell.angle_alpha   90.00
_cell.angle_beta   90.00
_cell.angle_gamma   90.00
#
_symmetry.space_group_name_H-M   'P 1'
#
loop_
_entity.id
_entity.type
_entity.pdbx_description
1 polymer ?
#
loop_
_entity_poly.entity_id
_entity_poly.type
_entity_poly.pdbx_seq_one_letter_code
_entity_poly.pdbx_strand_id
1 'polypeptide(L)'
;MPLASAMIDEFDTEMNTTRRLLERVPDAHHDWKPHPKSMSMGELAIHIATLPQWGVSALQGSEFDFQPEGAPAWAPAKYSTAAETLQQFDAGIAAVRSGLAGTSDAAMGEAWTLKAGKHVIFTMPRAA
;
A
#
# COMPACT_ATOMS: atom_id res chain seq x y z
N MET A 1 13.63 22.24 -0.63
CA MET A 1 13.36 21.03 0.16
C MET A 1 13.44 19.85 -0.78
N PRO A 2 14.06 18.72 -0.39
CA PRO A 2 14.02 17.49 -1.19
C PRO A 2 12.56 17.07 -1.44
N LEU A 3 12.29 16.47 -2.59
CA LEU A 3 10.95 15.99 -2.96
C LEU A 3 10.41 15.00 -1.92
N ALA A 4 11.26 14.07 -1.51
CA ALA A 4 10.93 13.08 -0.50
C ALA A 4 10.54 13.72 0.85
N SER A 5 11.20 14.81 1.25
CA SER A 5 10.87 15.51 2.50
C SER A 5 9.52 16.21 2.43
N ALA A 6 9.12 16.73 1.26
CA ALA A 6 7.81 17.36 1.09
C ALA A 6 6.64 16.35 1.19
N MET A 7 6.88 15.09 0.78
CA MET A 7 5.87 14.03 0.84
C MET A 7 5.69 13.42 2.23
N ILE A 8 6.71 13.50 3.10
CA ILE A 8 6.67 12.87 4.44
C ILE A 8 5.59 13.48 5.33
N ASP A 9 5.40 14.80 5.30
CA ASP A 9 4.41 15.47 6.16
C ASP A 9 2.97 15.09 5.79
N GLU A 10 2.68 15.02 4.48
CA GLU A 10 1.40 14.54 3.96
C GLU A 10 1.22 13.05 4.27
N PHE A 11 2.24 12.23 4.02
CA PHE A 11 2.23 10.81 4.33
C PHE A 11 1.92 10.55 5.81
N ASP A 12 2.62 11.22 6.74
CA ASP A 12 2.40 11.08 8.17
C ASP A 12 0.98 11.49 8.56
N THR A 13 0.43 12.54 7.96
CA THR A 13 -0.94 13.01 8.21
C THR A 13 -1.99 11.99 7.72
N GLU A 14 -1.85 11.51 6.49
CA GLU A 14 -2.78 10.57 5.87
C GLU A 14 -2.73 9.19 6.54
N MET A 15 -1.53 8.69 6.86
CA MET A 15 -1.37 7.39 7.52
C MET A 15 -1.92 7.41 8.95
N ASN A 16 -1.72 8.51 9.70
CA ASN A 16 -2.32 8.66 11.02
C ASN A 16 -3.86 8.71 10.96
N THR A 17 -4.44 9.31 9.92
CA THR A 17 -5.89 9.31 9.71
C THR A 17 -6.41 7.92 9.36
N THR A 18 -5.73 7.24 8.45
CA THR A 18 -6.06 5.87 8.04
C THR A 18 -5.97 4.90 9.21
N ARG A 19 -4.92 4.99 10.03
CA ARG A 19 -4.74 4.17 11.24
C ARG A 19 -5.94 4.31 12.18
N ARG A 20 -6.36 5.55 12.45
CA ARG A 20 -7.53 5.85 13.31
C ARG A 20 -8.82 5.25 12.75
N LEU A 21 -8.98 5.16 11.43
CA LEU A 21 -10.13 4.51 10.81
C LEU A 21 -10.07 2.98 10.96
N LEU A 22 -8.89 2.39 10.73
CA LEU A 22 -8.69 0.94 10.89
C LEU A 22 -8.91 0.48 12.34
N GLU A 23 -8.54 1.28 13.33
CA GLU A 23 -8.81 1.04 14.76
C GLU A 23 -10.30 0.91 15.09
N ARG A 24 -11.18 1.50 14.27
CA ARG A 24 -12.63 1.52 14.50
C ARG A 24 -13.36 0.38 13.81
N VAL A 25 -12.66 -0.49 13.09
CA VAL A 25 -13.26 -1.67 12.44
C VAL A 25 -13.71 -2.64 13.53
N PRO A 26 -15.02 -2.90 13.69
CA PRO A 26 -15.50 -3.82 14.71
C PRO A 26 -15.32 -5.26 14.25
N ASP A 27 -14.52 -6.05 14.98
CA ASP A 27 -14.30 -7.48 14.70
C ASP A 27 -15.62 -8.25 14.56
N ALA A 28 -16.62 -7.92 15.40
CA ALA A 28 -17.94 -8.56 15.38
C ALA A 28 -18.75 -8.35 14.09
N HIS A 29 -18.38 -7.38 13.25
CA HIS A 29 -19.07 -7.08 11.99
C HIS A 29 -18.14 -7.10 10.78
N HIS A 30 -16.95 -7.72 10.86
CA HIS A 30 -16.01 -7.76 9.73
C HIS A 30 -16.62 -8.38 8.46
N ASP A 31 -17.57 -9.30 8.59
CA ASP A 31 -18.28 -9.92 7.45
C ASP A 31 -19.40 -9.05 6.84
N TRP A 32 -19.71 -7.89 7.43
CA TRP A 32 -20.76 -7.03 6.92
C TRP A 32 -20.46 -6.57 5.49
N LYS A 33 -21.48 -6.66 4.64
CA LYS A 33 -21.45 -6.23 3.24
C LYS A 33 -22.62 -5.29 2.96
N PRO A 34 -22.40 -4.13 2.30
CA PRO A 34 -23.50 -3.27 1.86
C PRO A 34 -24.33 -3.93 0.74
N HIS A 35 -23.71 -4.81 -0.04
CA HIS A 35 -24.35 -5.58 -1.10
C HIS A 35 -23.61 -6.93 -1.27
N PRO A 36 -24.29 -8.05 -1.62
CA PRO A 36 -23.65 -9.37 -1.73
C PRO A 36 -22.45 -9.46 -2.69
N LYS A 37 -22.41 -8.58 -3.70
CA LYS A 37 -21.29 -8.51 -4.67
C LYS A 37 -20.09 -7.68 -4.19
N SER A 38 -20.21 -6.97 -3.06
CA SER A 38 -19.15 -6.13 -2.52
C SER A 38 -18.16 -6.94 -1.67
N MET A 39 -16.95 -6.41 -1.50
CA MET A 39 -16.04 -6.85 -0.43
C MET A 39 -16.69 -6.57 0.94
N SER A 40 -16.42 -7.42 1.92
CA SER A 40 -16.80 -7.20 3.32
C SER A 40 -15.99 -6.06 3.93
N MET A 41 -16.46 -5.54 5.06
CA MET A 41 -15.71 -4.54 5.83
C MET A 41 -14.31 -5.02 6.21
N GLY A 42 -14.16 -6.30 6.61
CA GLY A 42 -12.87 -6.92 6.91
C GLY A 42 -11.98 -7.01 5.68
N GLU A 43 -12.52 -7.47 4.54
CA GLU A 43 -11.81 -7.53 3.25
C GLU A 43 -11.28 -6.14 2.84
N LEU A 44 -12.08 -5.09 3.01
CA LEU A 44 -11.65 -3.71 2.73
C LEU A 44 -10.61 -3.20 3.74
N ALA A 45 -10.79 -3.50 5.03
CA ALA A 45 -9.86 -3.07 6.08
C ALA A 45 -8.46 -3.65 5.86
N ILE A 46 -8.37 -4.97 5.62
CA ILE A 46 -7.08 -5.61 5.36
C ILE A 46 -6.49 -5.20 4.01
N HIS A 47 -7.32 -4.94 3.00
CA HIS A 47 -6.86 -4.39 1.72
C HIS A 47 -6.14 -3.05 1.94
N ILE A 48 -6.78 -2.11 2.65
CA ILE A 48 -6.16 -0.81 2.98
C ILE A 48 -4.89 -1.01 3.81
N ALA A 49 -4.91 -1.91 4.80
CA ALA A 49 -3.77 -2.15 5.67
C ALA A 49 -2.52 -2.70 4.94
N THR A 50 -2.71 -3.33 3.78
CA THR A 50 -1.60 -3.89 2.98
C THR A 50 -1.08 -2.93 1.90
N LEU A 51 -1.80 -1.86 1.57
CA LEU A 51 -1.37 -0.88 0.56
C LEU A 51 0.01 -0.25 0.81
N PRO A 52 0.46 0.04 2.05
CA PRO A 52 1.80 0.56 2.26
C PRO A 52 2.91 -0.34 1.67
N GLN A 53 2.70 -1.65 1.56
CA GLN A 53 3.68 -2.55 0.95
C GLN A 53 3.99 -2.17 -0.51
N TRP A 54 3.01 -1.62 -1.23
CA TRP A 54 3.21 -1.15 -2.60
C TRP A 54 4.11 0.08 -2.65
N GLY A 55 4.00 0.97 -1.67
CA GLY A 55 4.90 2.12 -1.52
C GLY A 55 6.35 1.68 -1.33
N VAL A 56 6.58 0.62 -0.54
CA VAL A 56 7.93 0.02 -0.39
C VAL A 56 8.44 -0.49 -1.73
N SER A 57 7.63 -1.26 -2.46
CA SER A 57 8.01 -1.77 -3.78
C SER A 57 8.29 -0.65 -4.79
N ALA A 58 7.53 0.44 -4.75
CA ALA A 58 7.72 1.58 -5.64
C ALA A 58 9.05 2.31 -5.37
N LEU A 59 9.41 2.47 -4.09
CA LEU A 59 10.63 3.19 -3.68
C LEU A 59 11.90 2.36 -3.88
N GLN A 60 11.82 1.04 -3.73
CA GLN A 60 13.00 0.16 -3.72
C GLN A 60 13.22 -0.58 -5.05
N GLY A 61 12.18 -0.71 -5.87
CA GLY A 61 12.23 -1.39 -7.17
C GLY A 61 12.25 -0.42 -8.35
N SER A 62 12.61 -0.92 -9.54
CA SER A 62 12.45 -0.21 -10.82
C SER A 62 11.14 -0.58 -11.53
N GLU A 63 10.45 -1.63 -11.08
CA GLU A 63 9.17 -2.06 -11.62
C GLU A 63 8.32 -2.75 -10.54
N PHE A 64 7.02 -2.77 -10.78
CA PHE A 64 6.07 -3.60 -10.06
C PHE A 64 5.18 -4.35 -11.05
N ASP A 65 5.26 -5.68 -10.98
CA ASP A 65 4.40 -6.59 -11.73
C ASP A 65 3.38 -7.22 -10.78
N PHE A 66 2.12 -6.82 -10.88
CA PHE A 66 1.05 -7.39 -10.03
C PHE A 66 0.41 -8.65 -10.63
N GLN A 67 0.84 -9.06 -11.83
CA GLN A 67 0.40 -10.31 -12.45
C GLN A 67 1.58 -11.06 -13.10
N PRO A 68 2.62 -11.44 -12.34
CA PRO A 68 3.79 -12.10 -12.92
C PRO A 68 3.41 -13.45 -13.56
N GLU A 69 4.02 -13.77 -14.70
CA GLU A 69 3.79 -15.05 -15.37
C GLU A 69 4.20 -16.22 -14.46
N GLY A 70 3.30 -17.18 -14.28
CA GLY A 70 3.54 -18.36 -13.43
C GLY A 70 3.37 -18.11 -11.93
N ALA A 71 3.06 -16.89 -11.49
CA ALA A 71 2.68 -16.63 -10.11
C ALA A 71 1.28 -17.20 -9.80
N PRO A 72 1.02 -17.64 -8.55
CA PRO A 72 -0.33 -17.96 -8.13
C PRO A 72 -1.26 -16.76 -8.34
N ALA A 73 -2.54 -17.05 -8.60
CA ALA A 73 -3.54 -16.00 -8.70
C ALA A 73 -3.50 -15.14 -7.42
N TRP A 74 -3.52 -13.82 -7.61
CA TRP A 74 -3.56 -12.90 -6.49
C TRP A 74 -4.73 -13.26 -5.57
N ALA A 75 -4.43 -13.38 -4.29
CA ALA A 75 -5.43 -13.59 -3.26
C ALA A 75 -5.35 -12.41 -2.29
N PRO A 76 -6.48 -11.79 -1.91
CA PRO A 76 -6.48 -10.76 -0.90
C PRO A 76 -5.93 -11.34 0.41
N ALA A 77 -5.18 -10.50 1.13
CA ALA A 77 -4.84 -10.81 2.52
C ALA A 77 -6.14 -11.07 3.30
N LYS A 78 -6.10 -12.04 4.21
CA LYS A 78 -7.27 -12.39 5.02
C LYS A 78 -7.30 -11.50 6.24
N TYR A 79 -8.44 -10.84 6.45
CA TYR A 79 -8.71 -10.19 7.71
C TYR A 79 -8.80 -11.24 8.82
N SER A 80 -8.28 -10.90 9.99
CA SER A 80 -8.34 -11.76 11.18
C SER A 80 -8.90 -10.96 12.36
N THR A 81 -8.17 -9.93 12.81
CA THR A 81 -8.66 -8.96 13.80
C THR A 81 -8.22 -7.55 13.47
N ALA A 82 -8.88 -6.55 14.06
CA ALA A 82 -8.47 -5.15 13.98
C ALA A 82 -7.04 -4.96 14.51
N ALA A 83 -6.67 -5.64 15.60
CA ALA A 83 -5.34 -5.55 16.19
C ALA A 83 -4.23 -6.06 15.24
N GLU A 84 -4.42 -7.22 14.62
CA GLU A 84 -3.46 -7.76 13.64
C GLU A 84 -3.41 -6.92 12.36
N THR A 85 -4.55 -6.40 11.92
CA THR A 85 -4.63 -5.48 10.78
C THR A 85 -3.83 -4.21 11.04
N LEU A 86 -3.94 -3.63 12.25
CA LEU A 86 -3.15 -2.47 12.66
C LEU A 86 -1.66 -2.77 12.75
N GLN A 87 -1.28 -3.94 13.28
CA GLN A 87 0.12 -4.34 13.33
C GLN A 87 0.73 -4.41 11.93
N GLN A 88 0.01 -4.97 10.96
CA GLN A 88 0.47 -5.04 9.57
C GLN A 88 0.56 -3.64 8.94
N PHE A 89 -0.43 -2.78 9.18
CA PHE A 89 -0.42 -1.41 8.69
C PHE A 89 0.76 -0.62 9.28
N ASP A 90 0.96 -0.68 10.60
CA ASP A 90 2.03 0.02 11.32
C ASP A 90 3.42 -0.39 10.80
N ALA A 91 3.64 -1.69 10.58
CA ALA A 91 4.88 -2.20 10.00
C ALA A 91 5.07 -1.67 8.57
N GLY A 92 4.00 -1.65 7.77
CA GLY A 92 4.02 -1.15 6.40
C GLY A 92 4.35 0.34 6.32
N ILE A 93 3.68 1.19 7.09
CA ILE A 93 3.92 2.63 7.06
C ILE A 93 5.31 2.99 7.59
N ALA A 94 5.83 2.26 8.57
CA ALA A 94 7.21 2.45 9.05
C ALA A 94 8.23 2.16 7.95
N ALA A 95 8.00 1.09 7.17
CA ALA A 95 8.87 0.75 6.04
C ALA A 95 8.81 1.78 4.91
N VAL A 96 7.62 2.24 4.53
CA VAL A 96 7.46 3.28 3.49
C VAL A 96 8.09 4.59 3.93
N ARG A 97 7.81 5.03 5.16
CA ARG A 97 8.35 6.29 5.71
C ARG A 97 9.88 6.27 5.74
N SER A 98 10.47 5.15 6.16
CA SER A 98 11.92 4.96 6.13
C SER A 98 12.46 4.99 4.70
N GLY A 99 11.79 4.32 3.76
CA GLY A 99 12.12 4.36 2.33
C GLY A 99 12.09 5.77 1.75
N LEU A 100 11.03 6.54 2.03
CA LEU A 100 10.90 7.92 1.60
C LEU A 100 12.04 8.78 2.16
N ALA A 101 12.29 8.71 3.47
CA ALA A 101 13.35 9.49 4.11
C ALA A 101 14.76 9.17 3.58
N GLY A 102 14.97 7.95 3.07
CA GLY A 102 16.23 7.52 2.45
C GLY A 102 16.34 7.75 0.95
N THR A 103 15.27 8.18 0.26
CA THR A 103 15.26 8.32 -1.19
C THR A 103 15.77 9.69 -1.62
N SER A 104 16.74 9.71 -2.54
CA SER A 104 17.27 10.96 -3.10
C SER A 104 16.38 11.51 -4.20
N ASP A 105 16.43 12.83 -4.44
CA ASP A 105 15.71 13.46 -5.57
C ASP A 105 16.11 12.87 -6.93
N ALA A 106 17.37 12.44 -7.08
CA ALA A 106 17.82 11.74 -8.27
C ALA A 106 17.11 10.39 -8.46
N ALA A 107 17.02 9.59 -7.40
CA ALA A 107 16.30 8.31 -7.42
C ALA A 107 14.80 8.50 -7.66
N MET A 108 14.21 9.58 -7.15
CA MET A 108 12.83 9.98 -7.46
C MET A 108 12.61 10.33 -8.94
N GLY A 109 13.66 10.76 -9.65
CA GLY A 109 13.64 11.09 -11.07
C GLY A 109 13.86 9.89 -12.00
N GLU A 110 14.28 8.74 -11.48
CA GLU A 110 14.48 7.53 -12.29
C GLU A 110 13.15 6.91 -12.72
N ALA A 111 13.18 6.23 -13.87
CA ALA A 111 12.01 5.55 -14.41
C ALA A 111 11.59 4.36 -13.55
N TRP A 112 10.28 4.26 -13.33
CA TRP A 112 9.60 3.16 -12.66
C TRP A 112 8.45 2.65 -13.52
N THR A 113 8.25 1.33 -13.55
CA THR A 113 7.28 0.68 -14.45
C THR A 113 6.20 -0.08 -13.69
N LEU A 114 4.93 0.18 -14.00
CA LEU A 114 3.81 -0.66 -13.61
C LEU A 114 3.45 -1.60 -14.76
N LYS A 115 3.31 -2.90 -14.47
CA LYS A 115 2.97 -3.92 -15.46
C LYS A 115 2.08 -5.04 -14.90
N ALA A 116 1.46 -5.77 -15.80
CA ALA A 116 0.71 -6.99 -15.57
C ALA A 116 1.27 -8.08 -16.50
N GLY A 117 2.24 -8.85 -16.02
CA GLY A 117 2.99 -9.79 -16.82
C GLY A 117 3.69 -9.10 -17.99
N LYS A 118 3.36 -9.51 -19.21
CA LYS A 118 3.91 -8.90 -20.44
C LYS A 118 3.34 -7.53 -20.78
N HIS A 119 2.22 -7.14 -20.17
CA HIS A 119 1.57 -5.86 -20.46
C HIS A 119 2.14 -4.75 -19.59
N VAL A 120 2.94 -3.86 -20.18
CA VAL A 120 3.36 -2.60 -19.53
C VAL A 120 2.17 -1.64 -19.54
N ILE A 121 1.77 -1.19 -18.35
CA ILE A 121 0.69 -0.20 -18.18
C ILE A 121 1.27 1.20 -18.37
N PHE A 122 2.35 1.52 -17.66
CA PHE A 122 3.11 2.75 -17.86
C PHE A 122 4.55 2.63 -17.35
N THR A 123 5.39 3.53 -17.84
CA THR A 123 6.71 3.84 -17.29
C THR A 123 6.84 5.35 -17.13
N MET A 124 7.17 5.82 -15.94
CA MET A 124 7.32 7.24 -15.62
C MET A 124 8.35 7.44 -14.50
N PRO A 125 8.92 8.65 -14.33
CA PRO A 125 9.70 8.96 -13.13
C PRO A 125 8.92 8.60 -11.85
N ARG A 126 9.60 8.12 -10.79
CA ARG A 126 8.92 7.76 -9.51
C ARG A 126 8.12 8.91 -8.90
N ALA A 127 8.53 10.14 -9.13
CA ALA A 127 7.86 11.34 -8.64
C ALA A 127 6.85 11.98 -9.62
N ALA A 128 6.52 11.30 -10.72
CA ALA A 128 5.57 11.81 -11.73
C ALA A 128 4.10 11.72 -11.30
#